data_AF-K9ZRA4-F1
#
_entry.id   AF-K9ZRA4-F1
#
_cell.length_a   1.000
_cell.length_b   1.000
_cell.length_c   1.000
_cell.angle_alpha   90.00
_cell.angle_beta   90.00
_cell.angle_gamma   90.00
#
_symmetry.space_group_name_H-M   'P 1'
#
loop_
_entity.id
_entity.type
_entity.pdbx_description
1 polymer ?
#
loop_
_entity_poly.entity_id
_entity_poly.type
_entity_poly.pdbx_seq_one_letter_code
_entity_poly.pdbx_strand_id
1 'polypeptide(L)'
;MNQKKMSKREDRIKRNNEKKLKEQQKKVRLLQDIEVSSKLIRATEKPDLRKIPRSVDADDYKDHYFSWCVSEADQEGVWSWGEARKWEKEEIEPHLKSLQNNSWQEVETQTYNGASNYRKKLNKHQPLNSICDEAQQRWKDFETISQFEELFRLRLGTSERIWGVRVKHHFFTVWYERYHKICPVDGD
;
A
#
# COMPACT_ATOMS: atom_id res chain seq x y z
N MET A 1 68.63 11.89 -26.16
CA MET A 1 68.24 12.99 -25.23
C MET A 1 68.32 12.46 -23.81
N ASN A 2 69.30 12.92 -23.03
CA ASN A 2 69.60 12.36 -21.70
C ASN A 2 68.81 13.11 -20.62
N GLN A 3 67.91 12.44 -19.90
CA GLN A 3 67.12 13.06 -18.82
C GLN A 3 68.00 13.27 -17.58
N LYS A 4 68.17 14.53 -17.18
CA LYS A 4 68.91 14.93 -15.98
C LYS A 4 68.12 14.48 -14.73
N LYS A 5 68.55 13.40 -14.07
CA LYS A 5 67.98 12.98 -12.78
C LYS A 5 68.32 14.02 -11.71
N MET A 6 67.30 14.57 -11.06
CA MET A 6 67.47 15.57 -10.00
C MET A 6 68.19 14.97 -8.79
N SER A 7 68.96 15.81 -8.10
CA SER A 7 69.63 15.44 -6.85
C SER A 7 68.61 15.21 -5.74
N LYS A 8 68.90 14.26 -4.82
CA LYS A 8 68.05 14.00 -3.62
C LYS A 8 67.71 15.25 -2.82
N ARG A 9 68.60 16.26 -2.84
CA ARG A 9 68.39 17.57 -2.20
C ARG A 9 67.33 18.41 -2.93
N GLU A 10 67.34 18.40 -4.26
CA GLU A 10 66.40 19.14 -5.12
C GLU A 10 64.98 18.53 -5.01
N ASP A 11 64.87 17.21 -4.99
CA ASP A 11 63.58 16.52 -4.77
C ASP A 11 62.97 16.85 -3.41
N ARG A 12 63.81 16.96 -2.36
CA ARG A 12 63.34 17.34 -1.02
C ARG A 12 62.84 18.79 -0.98
N ILE A 13 63.54 19.71 -1.65
CA ILE A 13 63.12 21.11 -1.75
C ILE A 13 61.80 21.23 -2.51
N LYS A 14 61.66 20.50 -3.63
CA LYS A 14 60.43 20.47 -4.43
C LYS A 14 59.22 20.00 -3.61
N ARG A 15 59.35 18.90 -2.86
CA ARG A 15 58.27 18.40 -1.99
C ARG A 15 57.87 19.39 -0.90
N ASN A 16 58.84 20.07 -0.28
CA ASN A 16 58.56 21.09 0.73
C ASN A 16 57.81 22.29 0.13
N ASN A 17 58.19 22.71 -1.07
CA ASN A 17 57.53 23.82 -1.77
C ASN A 17 56.11 23.44 -2.21
N GLU A 18 55.91 22.23 -2.73
CA GLU A 18 54.57 21.72 -3.08
C GLU A 18 53.65 21.62 -1.86
N LYS A 19 54.19 21.19 -0.70
CA LYS A 19 53.42 21.14 0.54
C LYS A 19 52.99 22.52 1.00
N LYS A 20 53.91 23.50 0.98
CA LYS A 20 53.59 24.92 1.29
C LYS A 20 52.56 25.50 0.33
N LEU A 21 52.66 25.21 -0.96
CA LEU A 21 51.71 25.68 -1.97
C LEU A 21 50.30 25.10 -1.73
N LYS A 22 50.20 23.81 -1.40
CA LYS A 22 48.91 23.18 -1.05
C LYS A 22 48.30 23.76 0.23
N GLU A 23 49.12 24.07 1.23
CA GLU A 23 48.65 24.71 2.47
C GLU A 23 48.16 26.14 2.21
N GLN A 24 48.85 26.92 1.36
CA GLN A 24 48.39 28.24 0.94
C GLN A 24 47.06 28.18 0.17
N GLN A 25 46.94 27.25 -0.78
CA GLN A 25 45.68 27.05 -1.53
C GLN A 25 44.50 26.66 -0.63
N LYS A 26 44.73 25.80 0.38
CA LYS A 26 43.69 25.46 1.36
C LYS A 26 43.25 26.66 2.20
N LYS A 27 44.19 27.50 2.64
CA LYS A 27 43.89 28.72 3.40
C LYS A 27 43.09 29.73 2.57
N VAL A 28 43.44 29.92 1.29
CA VAL A 28 42.68 30.80 0.38
C VAL A 28 41.25 30.29 0.18
N ARG A 29 41.05 28.97 0.00
CA ARG A 29 39.72 28.37 -0.13
C ARG A 29 38.85 28.53 1.14
N LEU A 30 39.48 28.51 2.32
CA LEU A 30 38.80 28.71 3.60
C LEU A 30 38.42 30.18 3.87
N LEU A 31 39.10 31.13 3.22
CA LEU A 31 38.85 32.57 3.35
C LEU A 31 37.97 33.13 2.23
N GLN A 32 37.54 32.29 1.29
CA GLN A 32 36.52 32.70 0.32
C GLN A 32 35.16 32.65 1.01
N ASP A 33 34.69 33.82 1.43
CA ASP A 33 33.32 34.03 1.86
C ASP A 33 32.39 33.62 0.71
N ILE A 34 31.66 32.52 0.91
CA ILE A 34 30.57 32.14 0.01
C ILE A 34 29.46 33.15 0.28
N GLU A 35 29.24 34.11 -0.62
CA GLU A 35 28.03 34.92 -0.61
C GLU A 35 26.82 34.00 -0.85
N VAL A 36 26.24 33.51 0.25
CA VAL A 36 24.94 32.84 0.22
C VAL A 36 23.91 33.92 -0.03
N SER A 37 23.62 34.20 -1.29
CA SER A 37 22.44 34.96 -1.69
C SER A 37 21.22 34.07 -1.44
N SER A 38 20.81 33.97 -0.17
CA SER A 38 19.55 33.33 0.19
C SER A 38 18.42 34.26 -0.26
N LYS A 39 18.05 34.19 -1.54
CA LYS A 39 16.72 34.57 -1.97
C LYS A 39 15.78 33.59 -1.27
N LEU A 40 15.26 33.96 -0.10
CA LEU A 40 14.09 33.31 0.44
C LEU A 40 13.05 33.35 -0.69
N ILE A 41 12.69 32.18 -1.21
CA ILE A 41 11.51 32.03 -2.05
C ILE A 41 10.34 32.25 -1.10
N ARG A 42 10.03 33.51 -0.80
CA ARG A 42 8.77 33.88 -0.17
C ARG A 42 7.73 33.57 -1.23
N ALA A 43 6.98 32.49 -1.05
CA ALA A 43 5.74 32.27 -1.77
C ALA A 43 4.95 33.59 -1.70
N THR A 44 4.78 34.24 -2.84
CA THR A 44 4.11 35.55 -2.95
C THR A 44 2.63 35.46 -2.66
N GLU A 45 2.08 34.24 -2.68
CA GLU A 45 0.68 33.95 -2.51
C GLU A 45 0.46 33.15 -1.22
N LYS A 46 -0.46 33.63 -0.38
CA LYS A 46 -0.96 32.85 0.74
C LYS A 46 -1.73 31.66 0.15
N PRO A 47 -1.51 30.42 0.63
CA PRO A 47 -2.26 29.28 0.15
C PRO A 47 -3.75 29.55 0.39
N ASP A 48 -4.57 29.23 -0.60
CA ASP A 48 -6.01 29.33 -0.49
C ASP A 48 -6.51 28.32 0.55
N LEU A 49 -6.78 28.80 1.77
CA LEU A 49 -7.26 27.98 2.89
C LEU A 49 -8.78 27.79 2.86
N ARG A 50 -9.46 28.19 1.78
CA ARG A 50 -10.88 27.89 1.62
C ARG A 50 -11.04 26.37 1.72
N LYS A 51 -11.92 25.93 2.62
CA LYS A 51 -12.35 24.53 2.74
C LYS A 51 -13.17 24.18 1.49
N ILE A 52 -12.49 23.96 0.38
CA ILE A 52 -13.05 23.26 -0.76
C ILE A 52 -13.21 21.81 -0.26
N PRO A 53 -14.39 21.18 -0.39
CA PRO A 53 -14.45 19.73 -0.28
C PRO A 53 -13.34 19.22 -1.19
N ARG A 54 -12.33 18.52 -0.66
CA ARG A 54 -11.39 17.84 -1.54
C ARG A 54 -12.26 16.95 -2.40
N SER A 55 -12.49 17.31 -3.67
CA SER A 55 -12.91 16.34 -4.67
C SER A 55 -11.71 15.42 -4.78
N VAL A 56 -11.72 14.37 -3.95
CA VAL A 56 -10.69 13.35 -3.95
C VAL A 56 -11.10 12.43 -5.08
N ASP A 57 -10.27 12.29 -6.11
CA ASP A 57 -10.48 11.29 -7.16
C ASP A 57 -11.07 10.00 -6.56
N ALA A 58 -12.15 9.48 -7.17
CA ALA A 58 -12.79 8.25 -6.70
C ALA A 58 -11.78 7.07 -6.63
N ASP A 59 -10.69 7.20 -7.39
CA ASP A 59 -9.59 6.26 -7.55
C ASP A 59 -8.36 6.55 -6.68
N ASP A 60 -8.33 7.61 -5.87
CA ASP A 60 -7.19 7.96 -4.99
C ASP A 60 -6.76 6.79 -4.07
N TYR A 61 -7.70 5.92 -3.71
CA TYR A 61 -7.42 4.77 -2.86
C TYR A 61 -6.48 3.74 -3.51
N LYS A 62 -6.35 3.71 -4.84
CA LYS A 62 -5.59 2.68 -5.58
C LYS A 62 -4.11 2.70 -5.25
N ASP A 63 -3.55 3.89 -5.01
CA ASP A 63 -2.13 4.08 -4.70
C ASP A 63 -1.83 3.92 -3.20
N HIS A 64 -2.86 3.78 -2.37
CA HIS A 64 -2.71 3.60 -0.93
C HIS A 64 -2.51 2.12 -0.59
N TYR A 65 -1.68 1.85 0.42
CA TYR A 65 -1.46 0.51 0.94
C TYR A 65 -2.76 -0.09 1.51
N PHE A 66 -2.92 -1.39 1.28
CA PHE A 66 -4.03 -2.16 1.84
C PHE A 66 -3.95 -2.16 3.37
N SER A 67 -5.04 -1.75 4.00
CA SER A 67 -5.20 -1.80 5.46
C SER A 67 -6.53 -2.48 5.79
N TRP A 68 -6.61 -3.12 6.96
CA TRP A 68 -7.77 -3.90 7.33
C TRP A 68 -8.03 -3.89 8.84
N CYS A 69 -9.26 -4.19 9.23
CA CYS A 69 -9.63 -4.46 10.61
C CYS A 69 -10.77 -5.50 10.69
N VAL A 70 -11.12 -5.87 11.93
CA VAL A 70 -12.15 -6.88 12.24
C VAL A 70 -13.22 -6.33 13.20
N SER A 71 -13.31 -5.00 13.34
CA SER A 71 -14.25 -4.37 14.28
C SER A 71 -15.71 -4.67 13.94
N GLU A 72 -16.01 -4.78 12.65
CA GLU A 72 -17.35 -5.04 12.12
C GLU A 72 -17.57 -6.52 11.77
N ALA A 73 -16.79 -7.41 12.38
CA ALA A 73 -16.92 -8.84 12.12
C ALA A 73 -18.23 -9.39 12.71
N ASP A 74 -19.06 -9.99 11.87
CA ASP A 74 -20.25 -10.70 12.31
C ASP A 74 -19.86 -12.13 12.72
N GLN A 75 -19.81 -12.34 14.03
CA GLN A 75 -19.38 -13.60 14.67
C GLN A 75 -20.56 -14.40 15.23
N GLU A 76 -21.79 -13.89 15.13
CA GLU A 76 -22.92 -14.42 15.87
C GLU A 76 -23.75 -15.41 15.04
N GLY A 77 -23.97 -16.60 15.58
CA GLY A 77 -24.87 -17.60 15.00
C GLY A 77 -24.21 -18.50 13.96
N VAL A 78 -25.04 -19.15 13.16
CA VAL A 78 -24.69 -20.24 12.26
C VAL A 78 -25.44 -20.04 10.96
N TRP A 79 -24.79 -20.28 9.84
CA TRP A 79 -25.42 -20.28 8.53
C TRP A 79 -26.38 -21.46 8.37
N SER A 80 -27.34 -21.37 7.45
CA SER A 80 -28.29 -22.47 7.18
C SER A 80 -27.63 -23.80 6.78
N TRP A 81 -26.40 -23.75 6.25
CA TRP A 81 -25.61 -24.94 5.93
C TRP A 81 -24.79 -25.51 7.10
N GLY A 82 -24.97 -24.99 8.33
CA GLY A 82 -24.38 -25.52 9.56
C GLY A 82 -22.99 -24.98 9.92
N GLU A 83 -22.41 -24.10 9.10
CA GLU A 83 -21.13 -23.46 9.42
C GLU A 83 -21.34 -22.30 10.41
N ALA A 84 -20.56 -22.26 11.49
CA ALA A 84 -20.57 -21.14 12.41
C ALA A 84 -20.06 -19.87 11.71
N ARG A 85 -20.77 -18.74 11.89
CA ARG A 85 -20.29 -17.42 11.46
C ARG A 85 -19.06 -16.98 12.24
N LYS A 86 -18.86 -17.56 13.42
CA LYS A 86 -17.67 -17.36 14.22
C LYS A 86 -16.41 -17.88 13.51
N TRP A 87 -15.34 -17.10 13.57
CA TRP A 87 -14.01 -17.45 13.09
C TRP A 87 -12.94 -16.87 14.00
N GLU A 88 -11.80 -17.54 14.05
CA GLU A 88 -10.65 -17.10 14.84
C GLU A 88 -9.72 -16.24 13.97
N LYS A 89 -9.11 -15.22 14.57
CA LYS A 89 -8.30 -14.24 13.83
C LYS A 89 -7.13 -14.89 13.10
N GLU A 90 -6.57 -15.95 13.68
CA GLU A 90 -5.47 -16.75 13.16
C GLU A 90 -5.81 -17.43 11.82
N GLU A 91 -7.09 -17.65 11.52
CA GLU A 91 -7.55 -18.24 10.25
C GLU A 91 -7.30 -17.29 9.07
N ILE A 92 -7.43 -15.98 9.26
CA ILE A 92 -7.39 -14.99 8.18
C ILE A 92 -6.21 -14.01 8.24
N GLU A 93 -5.67 -13.79 9.44
CA GLU A 93 -4.62 -12.79 9.67
C GLU A 93 -3.35 -13.00 8.84
N PRO A 94 -2.82 -14.23 8.65
CA PRO A 94 -1.65 -14.44 7.81
C PRO A 94 -1.83 -13.92 6.38
N HIS A 95 -3.02 -14.14 5.80
CA HIS A 95 -3.33 -13.69 4.45
C HIS A 95 -3.55 -12.20 4.38
N LEU A 96 -4.32 -11.62 5.31
CA LEU A 96 -4.53 -10.19 5.34
C LEU A 96 -3.22 -9.43 5.57
N LYS A 97 -2.30 -9.96 6.39
CA LYS A 97 -0.94 -9.42 6.54
C LYS A 97 -0.12 -9.53 5.25
N SER A 98 -0.26 -10.62 4.49
CA SER A 98 0.45 -10.77 3.22
C SER A 98 0.11 -9.68 2.20
N LEU A 99 -1.11 -9.13 2.28
CA LEU A 99 -1.59 -8.05 1.40
C LEU A 99 -1.20 -6.65 1.89
N GLN A 100 -0.79 -6.45 3.14
CA GLN A 100 -0.51 -5.11 3.71
C GLN A 100 0.64 -4.36 3.00
N ASN A 101 1.56 -5.10 2.38
CA ASN A 101 2.66 -4.50 1.62
C ASN A 101 2.28 -4.17 0.17
N ASN A 102 1.02 -4.41 -0.22
CA ASN A 102 0.51 -4.12 -1.54
C ASN A 102 -0.38 -2.88 -1.56
N SER A 103 -0.35 -2.15 -2.67
CA SER A 103 -1.36 -1.12 -2.92
C SER A 103 -2.70 -1.76 -3.27
N TRP A 104 -3.80 -1.02 -3.12
CA TRP A 104 -5.11 -1.52 -3.57
C TRP A 104 -5.13 -1.88 -5.05
N GLN A 105 -4.43 -1.13 -5.89
CA GLN A 105 -4.28 -1.46 -7.31
C GLN A 105 -3.66 -2.84 -7.50
N GLU A 106 -2.60 -3.17 -6.76
CA GLU A 106 -1.95 -4.48 -6.82
C GLU A 106 -2.89 -5.58 -6.32
N VAL A 107 -3.60 -5.36 -5.20
CA VAL A 107 -4.56 -6.32 -4.64
C VAL A 107 -5.70 -6.65 -5.62
N GLU A 108 -6.26 -5.64 -6.30
CA GLU A 108 -7.37 -5.80 -7.25
C GLU A 108 -6.95 -6.41 -8.60
N THR A 109 -5.67 -6.28 -8.96
CA THR A 109 -5.12 -6.79 -10.23
C THR A 109 -4.55 -8.20 -10.11
N GLN A 110 -4.44 -8.75 -8.90
CA GLN A 110 -4.10 -10.16 -8.69
C GLN A 110 -5.07 -11.07 -9.47
N THR A 111 -4.50 -12.06 -10.16
CA THR A 111 -5.27 -13.03 -10.96
C THR A 111 -4.86 -14.46 -10.65
N TYR A 112 -5.73 -15.40 -10.98
CA TYR A 112 -5.46 -16.84 -10.93
C TYR A 112 -5.89 -17.51 -12.23
N ASN A 113 -5.31 -18.68 -12.50
CA ASN A 113 -5.72 -19.52 -13.62
C ASN A 113 -7.00 -20.27 -13.25
N GLY A 114 -8.10 -19.95 -13.93
CA GLY A 114 -9.34 -20.70 -13.79
C GLY A 114 -9.33 -22.01 -14.60
N ALA A 115 -10.33 -22.87 -14.36
CA ALA A 115 -10.51 -24.13 -15.11
C ALA A 115 -10.61 -23.94 -16.63
N SER A 116 -11.00 -22.75 -17.09
CA SER A 116 -11.20 -22.42 -18.50
C SER A 116 -9.97 -21.85 -19.21
N ASN A 117 -8.75 -22.00 -18.67
CA ASN A 117 -7.50 -21.42 -19.19
C ASN A 117 -7.47 -19.88 -19.33
N TYR A 118 -8.52 -19.18 -18.89
CA TYR A 118 -8.58 -17.72 -18.82
C TYR A 118 -8.17 -17.24 -17.42
N ARG A 119 -7.37 -16.16 -17.37
CA ARG A 119 -7.05 -15.49 -16.11
C ARG A 119 -8.30 -14.82 -15.54
N LYS A 120 -8.63 -15.11 -14.30
CA LYS A 120 -9.74 -14.50 -13.56
C LYS A 120 -9.18 -13.63 -12.45
N LYS A 121 -9.84 -12.51 -12.14
CA LYS A 121 -9.50 -11.69 -10.97
C LYS A 121 -9.61 -12.53 -9.70
N LEU A 122 -8.56 -12.49 -8.88
CA LEU A 122 -8.48 -13.21 -7.61
C LEU A 122 -9.43 -12.58 -6.59
N ASN A 123 -9.29 -11.26 -6.43
CA ASN A 123 -10.08 -10.43 -5.53
C ASN A 123 -10.99 -9.54 -6.36
N LYS A 124 -12.22 -9.29 -5.91
CA LYS A 124 -13.16 -8.47 -6.67
C LYS A 124 -14.27 -7.88 -5.82
N HIS A 125 -14.84 -6.81 -6.33
CA HIS A 125 -16.14 -6.32 -5.90
C HIS A 125 -17.23 -7.34 -6.22
N GLN A 126 -18.19 -7.45 -5.31
CA GLN A 126 -19.33 -8.34 -5.40
C GLN A 126 -20.59 -7.57 -5.00
N PRO A 127 -21.57 -7.40 -5.92
CA PRO A 127 -22.85 -6.80 -5.58
C PRO A 127 -23.59 -7.56 -4.47
N LEU A 128 -24.26 -6.87 -3.55
CA LEU A 128 -25.03 -7.51 -2.48
C LEU A 128 -26.12 -8.44 -3.05
N ASN A 129 -26.78 -8.07 -4.14
CA ASN A 129 -27.81 -8.91 -4.77
C ASN A 129 -27.27 -10.17 -5.47
N SER A 130 -25.97 -10.44 -5.42
CA SER A 130 -25.34 -11.59 -6.08
C SER A 130 -24.79 -12.64 -5.09
N ILE A 131 -25.05 -12.47 -3.79
CA ILE A 131 -24.82 -13.48 -2.76
C ILE A 131 -26.17 -14.11 -2.35
N CYS A 132 -26.16 -15.20 -1.59
CA CYS A 132 -27.36 -15.91 -1.18
C CYS A 132 -28.29 -15.04 -0.31
N ASP A 133 -29.60 -15.31 -0.36
CA ASP A 133 -30.63 -14.52 0.31
C ASP A 133 -30.41 -14.42 1.82
N GLU A 134 -29.93 -15.49 2.45
CA GLU A 134 -29.61 -15.50 3.89
C GLU A 134 -28.50 -14.49 4.22
N ALA A 135 -27.43 -14.46 3.43
CA ALA A 135 -26.36 -13.50 3.61
C ALA A 135 -26.84 -12.08 3.31
N GLN A 136 -27.68 -11.88 2.29
CA GLN A 136 -28.29 -10.58 2.02
C GLN A 136 -29.13 -10.07 3.19
N GLN A 137 -29.94 -10.94 3.81
CA GLN A 137 -30.76 -10.57 4.94
C GLN A 137 -29.88 -10.23 6.15
N ARG A 138 -28.89 -11.08 6.47
CA ARG A 138 -27.97 -10.84 7.58
C ARG A 138 -27.19 -9.53 7.41
N TRP A 139 -26.80 -9.20 6.18
CA TRP A 139 -26.13 -7.94 5.85
C TRP A 139 -26.99 -6.72 6.17
N LYS A 140 -28.29 -6.78 5.87
CA LYS A 140 -29.26 -5.72 6.17
C LYS A 140 -29.53 -5.58 7.67
N ASP A 141 -29.47 -6.68 8.42
CA ASP A 141 -29.66 -6.68 9.86
C ASP A 141 -28.49 -6.03 10.62
N PHE A 142 -27.32 -5.88 9.98
CA PHE A 142 -26.12 -5.33 10.60
C PHE A 142 -25.99 -3.82 10.32
N GLU A 143 -26.39 -3.00 11.28
CA GLU A 143 -26.55 -1.55 11.14
C GLU A 143 -25.34 -0.86 10.49
N THR A 144 -24.12 -1.13 10.94
CA THR A 144 -22.91 -0.45 10.45
C THR A 144 -22.65 -0.65 8.95
N ILE A 145 -22.96 -1.83 8.41
CA ILE A 145 -22.64 -2.20 7.02
C ILE A 145 -23.87 -2.17 6.09
N SER A 146 -25.08 -2.13 6.65
CA SER A 146 -26.36 -2.13 5.92
C SER A 146 -26.48 -1.06 4.82
N GLN A 147 -25.73 0.03 4.95
CA GLN A 147 -25.67 1.14 3.98
C GLN A 147 -24.90 0.81 2.68
N PHE A 148 -24.14 -0.28 2.65
CA PHE A 148 -23.32 -0.65 1.49
C PHE A 148 -24.04 -1.72 0.65
N GLU A 149 -24.24 -1.42 -0.63
CA GLU A 149 -24.82 -2.34 -1.62
C GLU A 149 -23.77 -3.18 -2.37
N GLU A 150 -22.48 -2.92 -2.11
CA GLU A 150 -21.36 -3.62 -2.73
C GLU A 150 -20.38 -4.10 -1.66
N LEU A 151 -20.03 -5.37 -1.75
CA LEU A 151 -19.02 -6.03 -0.93
C LEU A 151 -17.71 -6.12 -1.70
N PHE A 152 -16.62 -6.31 -0.98
CA PHE A 152 -15.36 -6.75 -1.55
C PHE A 152 -15.00 -8.12 -1.00
N ARG A 153 -14.60 -9.03 -1.90
CA ARG A 153 -14.20 -10.40 -1.52
C ARG A 153 -12.72 -10.63 -1.82
N LEU A 154 -12.01 -11.12 -0.81
CA LEU A 154 -10.63 -11.61 -0.90
C LEU A 154 -10.65 -13.13 -0.97
N ARG A 155 -9.86 -13.70 -1.88
CA ARG A 155 -9.75 -15.15 -2.01
C ARG A 155 -8.50 -15.64 -1.28
N LEU A 156 -8.71 -16.45 -0.25
CA LEU A 156 -7.66 -17.06 0.56
C LEU A 156 -7.14 -18.38 -0.04
N GLY A 157 -8.05 -19.18 -0.59
CA GLY A 157 -7.75 -20.52 -1.09
C GLY A 157 -8.67 -20.95 -2.22
N THR A 158 -8.94 -22.25 -2.34
CA THR A 158 -9.87 -22.77 -3.36
C THR A 158 -11.32 -22.49 -2.97
N SER A 159 -11.68 -22.76 -1.72
CA SER A 159 -13.04 -22.59 -1.17
C SER A 159 -13.17 -21.41 -0.19
N GLU A 160 -12.06 -20.87 0.29
CA GLU A 160 -12.03 -19.89 1.37
C GLU A 160 -12.07 -18.45 0.87
N ARG A 161 -12.94 -17.64 1.48
CA ARG A 161 -13.13 -16.22 1.16
C ARG A 161 -13.27 -15.38 2.41
N ILE A 162 -12.71 -14.19 2.36
CA ILE A 162 -12.94 -13.15 3.34
C ILE A 162 -13.83 -12.09 2.68
N TRP A 163 -14.94 -11.79 3.33
CA TRP A 163 -15.96 -10.85 2.88
C TRP A 163 -15.94 -9.61 3.74
N GLY A 164 -16.15 -8.46 3.13
CA GLY A 164 -16.18 -7.20 3.86
C GLY A 164 -16.53 -6.00 2.99
N VAL A 165 -16.39 -4.81 3.55
CA VAL A 165 -16.57 -3.54 2.82
C VAL A 165 -15.27 -2.77 2.71
N ARG A 166 -15.07 -2.11 1.58
CA ARG A 166 -13.98 -1.18 1.37
C ARG A 166 -14.49 0.24 1.61
N VAL A 167 -13.88 0.95 2.55
CA VAL A 167 -14.06 2.38 2.73
C VAL A 167 -12.72 3.06 2.49
N LYS A 168 -12.61 3.77 1.35
CA LYS A 168 -11.34 4.29 0.84
C LYS A 168 -10.29 3.17 0.70
N HIS A 169 -9.18 3.24 1.43
CA HIS A 169 -8.11 2.25 1.41
C HIS A 169 -8.15 1.28 2.60
N HIS A 170 -9.26 1.28 3.36
CA HIS A 170 -9.44 0.41 4.52
C HIS A 170 -10.51 -0.65 4.25
N PHE A 171 -10.18 -1.90 4.55
CA PHE A 171 -11.06 -3.06 4.43
C PHE A 171 -11.61 -3.47 5.81
N PHE A 172 -12.92 -3.39 5.97
CA PHE A 172 -13.61 -3.87 7.16
C PHE A 172 -14.08 -5.30 6.93
N THR A 173 -13.41 -6.26 7.56
CA THR A 173 -13.77 -7.67 7.48
C THR A 173 -15.09 -7.91 8.21
N VAL A 174 -16.03 -8.58 7.53
CA VAL A 174 -17.36 -8.92 8.05
C VAL A 174 -17.47 -10.43 8.27
N TRP A 175 -17.24 -11.24 7.23
CA TRP A 175 -17.34 -12.69 7.31
C TRP A 175 -16.08 -13.40 6.82
N TYR A 176 -15.82 -14.56 7.40
CA TYR A 176 -14.94 -15.56 6.83
C TYR A 176 -15.78 -16.78 6.43
N GLU A 177 -15.56 -17.24 5.22
CA GLU A 177 -16.30 -18.35 4.62
C GLU A 177 -15.32 -19.46 4.23
N ARG A 178 -15.59 -20.70 4.67
CA ARG A 178 -14.71 -21.84 4.40
C ARG A 178 -15.11 -22.64 3.14
N TYR A 179 -16.38 -22.55 2.72
CA TYR A 179 -16.98 -23.50 1.76
C TYR A 179 -17.69 -22.92 0.52
N HIS A 180 -17.55 -21.62 0.21
CA HIS A 180 -18.17 -20.98 -0.97
C HIS A 180 -19.71 -21.09 -1.10
N LYS A 181 -20.43 -21.04 0.01
CA LYS A 181 -21.90 -21.10 0.06
C LYS A 181 -22.59 -19.73 0.07
N ILE A 182 -21.88 -18.65 0.38
CA ILE A 182 -22.37 -17.25 0.34
C ILE A 182 -22.57 -16.79 -1.10
N CYS A 183 -21.64 -17.10 -2.00
CA CYS A 183 -21.77 -16.79 -3.43
C CYS A 183 -21.50 -18.05 -4.26
N PRO A 184 -22.45 -19.00 -4.26
CA PRO A 184 -22.31 -20.21 -5.07
C PRO A 184 -22.23 -19.79 -6.54
N VAL A 185 -21.31 -20.40 -7.27
CA VAL A 185 -21.32 -20.31 -8.73
C VAL A 185 -22.30 -21.38 -9.19
N ASP A 186 -23.28 -21.04 -10.02
CA ASP A 186 -24.14 -22.04 -10.63
C ASP A 186 -23.26 -23.06 -11.39
N GLY A 187 -23.15 -24.27 -10.84
CA GLY A 187 -22.41 -25.38 -11.44
C GLY A 187 -21.24 -25.93 -10.60
N ASP A 188 -21.55 -26.53 -9.44
CA ASP A 188 -20.90 -27.75 -8.96
C ASP A 188 -21.97 -28.85 -8.83
#